data_AF-T1PAB7-F1
#
_entry.id   AF-T1PAB7-F1
#
_cell.length_a   1.000
_cell.length_b   1.000
_cell.length_c   1.000
_cell.angle_alpha   90.00
_cell.angle_beta   90.00
_cell.angle_gamma   90.00
#
_symmetry.space_group_name_H-M   'P 1'
#
loop_
_entity.id
_entity.type
_entity.pdbx_description
1 polymer ?
#
loop_
_entity_poly.entity_id
_entity_poly.type
_entity_poly.pdbx_seq_one_letter_code
_entity_poly.pdbx_strand_id
1 'polypeptide(L)'
;MIYKVESKSSELTPVQQYYKGKTVFITGASGFMGKVLLEKLLYSCYELKEIIMICRAKRGKTPEQRLEDMWKLPIFQRIKDERPEVLKKVTMFNGDITLEMLGLSEENLKHVTENTNIVFHMAATLKLEGNLTDAVNMNLAGTRRAIDVARKMKNLEAFVHLSTAFCNCDQEVMYEKVYDFPHKPEELMRIAEWMDVPTLDAVTPKLLPPHPNTYTYTKRLAELYVRDQYETMPVIIARPSIVSPAYKDPLPGWVDSLNGPVGVMTAGARGVLRSMMCDATLEADMIPVDVAINNIIVIPYGFSQYKERPKEIPVYNLVLPDKCRKQWGWILQRGVELNEKYPQSWPLWYPNATLTLNKHYHMFNMIFFMWLPALLIDGLLTIMRKRRFMIRVQKRIAVGLEVLQFFTTRKWDFRNERLLQILNSLSPRDLEIFEVQVENREYDIEGYLVTCCLGGRQYINKEPLESLPRARIIFKCMYVLDRVCKALICGWFFYWLASKVGFF
;
A
#
# COMPACT_ATOMS: atom_id res chain seq x y z
N MET A 1 12.31 -30.36 -23.30
CA MET A 1 12.61 -29.45 -24.43
C MET A 1 12.91 -28.10 -23.84
N ILE A 2 14.15 -27.64 -24.01
CA ILE A 2 14.63 -26.33 -23.57
C ILE A 2 13.98 -25.31 -24.51
N TYR A 3 13.06 -24.50 -24.01
CA TYR A 3 12.57 -23.34 -24.73
C TYR A 3 13.73 -22.34 -24.81
N LYS A 4 14.48 -22.41 -25.92
CA LYS A 4 15.32 -21.31 -26.38
C LYS A 4 14.39 -20.11 -26.54
N VAL A 5 14.58 -19.10 -25.70
CA VAL A 5 13.96 -17.79 -25.88
C VAL A 5 14.43 -17.29 -27.25
N GLU A 6 13.55 -17.37 -28.25
CA GLU A 6 13.75 -16.70 -29.52
C GLU A 6 14.03 -15.22 -29.25
N SER A 7 15.06 -14.70 -29.91
CA SER A 7 15.53 -13.32 -29.81
C SER A 7 14.41 -12.34 -30.20
N LYS A 8 13.56 -11.96 -29.23
CA LYS A 8 12.57 -10.90 -29.38
C LYS A 8 13.33 -9.57 -29.59
N SER A 9 13.41 -9.12 -30.85
CA SER A 9 13.69 -7.73 -31.31
C SER A 9 14.65 -6.91 -30.43
N SER A 10 15.88 -6.68 -30.92
CA SER A 10 16.95 -5.92 -30.24
C SER A 10 16.65 -4.44 -30.00
N GLU A 11 15.52 -3.92 -30.47
CA GLU A 11 15.16 -2.50 -30.35
C GLU A 11 14.39 -2.24 -29.05
N LEU A 12 14.72 -1.17 -28.33
CA LEU A 12 13.98 -0.76 -27.12
C LEU A 12 12.60 -0.23 -27.51
N THR A 13 11.60 -0.45 -26.66
CA THR A 13 10.30 0.22 -26.84
C THR A 13 10.39 1.72 -26.56
N PRO A 14 9.41 2.53 -27.00
CA PRO A 14 9.36 3.97 -26.68
C PRO A 14 9.53 4.31 -25.20
N VAL A 15 8.87 3.59 -24.27
CA VAL A 15 9.04 3.84 -22.83
C VAL A 15 10.45 3.46 -22.38
N GLN A 16 10.98 2.31 -22.81
CA GLN A 16 12.36 1.92 -22.48
C GLN A 16 13.39 2.93 -23.01
N GLN A 17 13.19 3.41 -24.24
CA GLN A 17 14.01 4.42 -24.88
C GLN A 17 13.96 5.75 -24.13
N TYR A 18 12.82 6.12 -23.57
CA TYR A 18 12.71 7.29 -22.70
C TYR A 18 13.58 7.16 -21.44
N TYR A 19 13.74 5.97 -20.86
CA TYR A 19 14.60 5.78 -19.68
C TYR A 19 16.08 5.56 -20.02
N LYS A 20 16.42 5.27 -21.28
CA LYS A 20 17.80 4.99 -21.71
C LYS A 20 18.74 6.12 -21.33
N GLY A 21 19.83 5.79 -20.64
CA GLY A 21 20.87 6.74 -20.24
C GLY A 21 20.46 7.76 -19.17
N LYS A 22 19.23 7.68 -18.63
CA LYS A 22 18.76 8.61 -17.58
C LYS A 22 19.07 8.10 -16.18
N THR A 23 19.21 9.03 -15.25
CA THR A 23 19.31 8.74 -13.81
C THR A 23 17.99 9.02 -13.12
N VAL A 24 17.54 8.06 -12.30
CA VAL A 24 16.30 8.13 -11.54
C VAL A 24 16.60 8.31 -10.05
N PHE A 25 15.99 9.30 -9.40
CA PHE A 25 16.06 9.48 -7.95
C PHE A 25 14.77 9.02 -7.27
N ILE A 26 14.86 8.10 -6.31
CA ILE A 26 13.70 7.54 -5.61
C ILE A 26 13.79 7.81 -4.11
N THR A 27 12.81 8.54 -3.59
CA THR A 27 12.56 8.58 -2.13
C THR A 27 11.56 7.49 -1.76
N GLY A 28 11.76 6.81 -0.64
CA GLY A 28 10.86 5.73 -0.21
C GLY A 28 11.06 4.40 -0.94
N ALA A 29 12.17 4.23 -1.67
CA ALA A 29 12.51 2.99 -2.40
C ALA A 29 12.57 1.73 -1.51
N SER A 30 12.85 1.87 -0.20
CA SER A 30 12.81 0.73 0.74
C SER A 30 11.41 0.32 1.19
N GLY A 31 10.37 1.08 0.84
CA GLY A 31 8.96 0.75 1.11
C GLY A 31 8.41 -0.33 0.16
N PHE A 32 7.18 -0.78 0.39
CA PHE A 32 6.55 -1.84 -0.41
C PHE A 32 6.50 -1.49 -1.90
N MET A 33 5.83 -0.39 -2.27
CA MET A 33 5.76 0.06 -3.66
C MET A 33 7.14 0.44 -4.21
N GLY A 34 7.99 1.09 -3.39
CA GLY A 34 9.33 1.52 -3.81
C GLY A 34 10.24 0.37 -4.24
N LYS A 35 10.15 -0.79 -3.59
CA LYS A 35 10.89 -1.99 -3.98
C LYS A 35 10.42 -2.56 -5.31
N VAL A 36 9.10 -2.55 -5.56
CA VAL A 36 8.52 -2.99 -6.82
C VAL A 36 8.90 -2.03 -7.95
N LEU A 37 8.91 -0.72 -7.70
CA LEU A 37 9.41 0.29 -8.65
C LEU A 37 10.88 0.06 -9.00
N LEU A 38 11.72 -0.12 -7.98
CA LEU A 38 13.15 -0.37 -8.16
C LEU A 38 13.40 -1.62 -9.00
N GLU A 39 12.75 -2.72 -8.65
CA GLU A 39 12.84 -3.98 -9.40
C GLU A 39 12.41 -3.76 -10.86
N LYS A 40 11.24 -3.16 -11.09
CA LYS A 40 10.66 -3.02 -12.43
C LYS A 40 11.50 -2.12 -13.32
N LEU A 41 12.04 -1.02 -12.79
CA LEU A 41 12.96 -0.14 -13.53
C LEU A 41 14.26 -0.87 -13.90
N LEU A 42 14.84 -1.64 -12.97
CA LEU A 42 16.06 -2.40 -13.25
C LEU A 42 15.85 -3.50 -14.29
N TYR A 43 14.73 -4.21 -14.22
CA TYR A 43 14.43 -5.33 -15.11
C TYR A 43 13.96 -4.85 -16.49
N SER A 44 12.96 -3.97 -16.53
CA SER A 44 12.33 -3.52 -17.79
C SER A 44 13.01 -2.31 -18.41
N CYS A 45 13.55 -1.38 -17.63
CA CYS A 45 14.27 -0.19 -18.13
C CYS A 45 15.80 -0.33 -17.97
N TYR A 46 16.32 -1.54 -18.21
CA TYR A 46 17.71 -1.94 -17.93
C TYR A 46 18.81 -1.07 -18.57
N GLU A 47 18.49 -0.28 -19.60
CA GLU A 47 19.41 0.67 -20.27
C GLU A 47 19.49 2.05 -19.57
N LEU A 48 18.78 2.25 -18.45
CA LEU A 48 18.97 3.43 -17.59
C LEU A 48 20.42 3.52 -17.09
N LYS A 49 20.88 4.73 -16.77
CA LYS A 49 22.25 4.99 -16.30
C LYS A 49 22.42 4.56 -14.84
N GLU A 50 21.57 5.08 -13.97
CA GLU A 50 21.67 4.92 -12.52
C GLU A 50 20.32 5.08 -11.84
N ILE A 51 20.09 4.36 -10.74
CA ILE A 51 19.01 4.63 -9.79
C ILE A 51 19.65 5.07 -8.48
N ILE A 52 19.43 6.33 -8.11
CA ILE A 52 19.84 6.88 -6.83
C ILE A 52 18.67 6.76 -5.86
N MET A 53 18.91 6.26 -4.65
CA MET A 53 17.90 6.20 -3.60
C MET A 53 18.45 6.64 -2.26
N ILE A 54 17.57 7.18 -1.41
CA ILE A 54 17.92 7.49 -0.02
C ILE A 54 17.30 6.49 0.94
N CYS A 55 18.02 6.17 2.00
CA CYS A 55 17.47 5.44 3.13
C CYS A 55 17.96 6.01 4.46
N ARG A 56 17.07 6.00 5.45
CA ARG A 56 17.42 6.38 6.82
C ARG A 56 18.39 5.37 7.42
N ALA A 57 19.40 5.81 8.15
CA ALA A 57 20.12 4.91 9.06
C ALA A 57 19.13 4.27 10.04
N LYS A 58 19.14 2.93 10.15
CA LYS A 58 18.22 2.22 11.05
C LYS A 58 18.91 1.01 11.65
N ARG A 59 18.81 0.86 12.98
CA ARG A 59 19.36 -0.27 13.75
C ARG A 59 20.87 -0.48 13.54
N GLY A 60 21.63 0.61 13.41
CA GLY A 60 23.09 0.56 13.26
C GLY A 60 23.58 -0.01 11.91
N LYS A 61 22.70 -0.21 10.92
CA LYS A 61 23.10 -0.66 9.58
C LYS A 61 23.45 0.52 8.68
N THR A 62 24.54 0.38 7.93
CA THR A 62 24.89 1.34 6.87
C THR A 62 23.91 1.23 5.70
N PRO A 63 23.82 2.24 4.82
CA PRO A 63 23.06 2.12 3.59
C PRO A 63 23.42 0.83 2.81
N GLU A 64 24.69 0.57 2.56
CA GLU A 64 25.17 -0.58 1.78
C GLU A 64 24.63 -1.91 2.33
N GLN A 65 24.69 -2.11 3.65
CA GLN A 65 24.14 -3.30 4.29
C GLN A 65 22.61 -3.42 4.13
N ARG A 66 21.89 -2.29 4.15
CA ARG A 66 20.45 -2.29 3.89
C ARG A 66 20.13 -2.62 2.43
N LEU A 67 21.00 -2.23 1.51
CA LEU A 67 20.89 -2.54 0.08
C LEU A 67 21.10 -4.04 -0.15
N GLU A 68 22.14 -4.61 0.46
CA GLU A 68 22.41 -6.05 0.42
C GLU A 68 21.25 -6.87 1.00
N ASP A 69 20.68 -6.46 2.12
CA ASP A 69 19.50 -7.11 2.69
C ASP A 69 18.27 -7.02 1.77
N MET A 70 18.12 -5.91 1.04
CA MET A 70 17.06 -5.75 0.07
C MET A 70 17.26 -6.71 -1.11
N TRP A 71 18.49 -6.91 -1.58
CA TRP A 71 18.81 -7.90 -2.61
C TRP A 71 18.50 -9.33 -2.20
N LYS A 72 18.49 -9.67 -0.90
CA LYS A 72 18.08 -11.01 -0.43
C LYS A 72 16.59 -11.29 -0.57
N LEU A 73 15.76 -10.28 -0.89
CA LEU A 73 14.33 -10.48 -1.06
C LEU A 73 14.04 -11.26 -2.36
N PRO A 74 13.07 -12.20 -2.33
CA PRO A 74 12.70 -13.03 -3.49
C PRO A 74 12.37 -12.24 -4.76
N ILE A 75 11.86 -11.02 -4.64
CA ILE A 75 11.49 -10.18 -5.78
C ILE A 75 12.66 -9.81 -6.71
N PHE A 76 13.88 -9.79 -6.19
CA PHE A 76 15.07 -9.48 -6.99
C PHE A 76 15.72 -10.73 -7.58
N GLN A 77 15.15 -11.92 -7.33
CA GLN A 77 15.76 -13.19 -7.75
C GLN A 77 15.86 -13.28 -9.27
N ARG A 78 14.81 -12.90 -10.01
CA ARG A 78 14.85 -12.89 -11.49
C ARG A 78 15.93 -11.98 -12.06
N ILE A 79 16.18 -10.83 -11.44
CA ILE A 79 17.27 -9.93 -11.85
C ILE A 79 18.62 -10.61 -11.63
N LYS A 80 18.83 -11.27 -10.49
CA LYS A 80 20.09 -11.98 -10.22
C LYS A 80 20.34 -13.13 -11.20
N ASP A 81 19.28 -13.82 -11.59
CA ASP A 81 19.38 -14.98 -12.47
C ASP A 81 19.59 -14.57 -13.93
N GLU A 82 18.94 -13.49 -14.37
CA GLU A 82 18.93 -13.10 -15.79
C GLU A 82 19.88 -11.95 -16.12
N ARG A 83 20.03 -10.95 -15.24
CA ARG A 83 20.72 -9.66 -15.48
C ARG A 83 21.39 -9.08 -14.22
N PRO A 84 22.29 -9.82 -13.54
CA PRO A 84 22.84 -9.38 -12.25
C PRO A 84 23.64 -8.06 -12.34
N GLU A 85 24.14 -7.69 -13.51
CA GLU A 85 24.92 -6.47 -13.74
C GLU A 85 24.14 -5.19 -13.47
N VAL A 86 22.81 -5.19 -13.66
CA VAL A 86 21.99 -3.98 -13.44
C VAL A 86 21.92 -3.60 -11.97
N LEU A 87 22.16 -4.54 -11.04
CA LEU A 87 22.19 -4.25 -9.59
C LEU A 87 23.30 -3.25 -9.24
N LYS A 88 24.38 -3.20 -10.02
CA LYS A 88 25.48 -2.22 -9.85
C LYS A 88 25.08 -0.79 -10.23
N LYS A 89 23.93 -0.61 -10.89
CA LYS A 89 23.38 0.71 -11.26
C LYS A 89 22.66 1.40 -10.10
N VAL A 90 22.60 0.77 -8.92
CA VAL A 90 21.87 1.32 -7.76
C VAL A 90 22.85 1.92 -6.77
N THR A 91 22.72 3.22 -6.57
CA THR A 91 23.47 3.97 -5.56
C THR A 91 22.54 4.31 -4.42
N MET A 92 22.91 3.97 -3.18
CA MET A 92 22.11 4.30 -2.02
C MET A 92 22.85 5.23 -1.06
N PHE A 93 22.28 6.40 -0.82
CA PHE A 93 22.80 7.36 0.15
C PHE A 93 22.05 7.27 1.48
N ASN A 94 22.75 7.67 2.55
CA ASN A 94 22.07 7.99 3.80
C ASN A 94 21.26 9.27 3.59
N GLY A 95 19.99 9.24 3.95
CA GLY A 95 19.11 10.40 3.84
C GLY A 95 17.79 10.20 4.58
N ASP A 96 17.23 11.31 5.03
CA ASP A 96 15.93 11.38 5.68
C ASP A 96 15.12 12.54 5.12
N ILE A 97 13.91 12.24 4.67
CA ILE A 97 12.96 13.24 4.16
C ILE A 97 12.53 14.24 5.25
N THR A 98 12.79 13.93 6.52
CA THR A 98 12.49 14.84 7.64
C THR A 98 13.58 15.89 7.87
N LEU A 99 14.68 15.86 7.10
CA LEU A 99 15.82 16.77 7.24
C LEU A 99 15.97 17.63 6.00
N GLU A 100 16.37 18.89 6.17
CA GLU A 100 16.68 19.79 5.04
C GLU A 100 17.65 19.15 4.06
N MET A 101 17.45 19.43 2.77
CA MET A 101 18.20 18.80 1.67
C MET A 101 18.23 17.26 1.75
N LEU A 102 17.19 16.67 2.37
CA LEU A 102 17.04 15.23 2.59
C LEU A 102 18.13 14.60 3.47
N GLY A 103 18.87 15.42 4.24
CA GLY A 103 19.99 14.96 5.06
C GLY A 103 21.18 14.42 4.27
N LEU A 104 21.28 14.76 2.98
CA LEU A 104 22.41 14.37 2.12
C LEU A 104 23.65 15.18 2.50
N SER A 105 24.83 14.56 2.42
CA SER A 105 26.10 15.30 2.44
C SER A 105 26.20 16.21 1.21
N GLU A 106 27.04 17.24 1.26
CA GLU A 106 27.23 18.16 0.13
C GLU A 106 27.66 17.43 -1.14
N GLU A 107 28.55 16.44 -1.02
CA GLU A 107 29.00 15.59 -2.12
C GLU A 107 27.84 14.79 -2.74
N ASN A 108 27.06 14.10 -1.90
CA ASN A 108 25.93 13.29 -2.38
C ASN A 108 24.81 14.18 -2.96
N LEU A 109 24.56 15.33 -2.35
CA LEU A 109 23.60 16.32 -2.86
C LEU A 109 24.04 16.84 -4.23
N LYS A 110 25.34 17.11 -4.42
CA LYS A 110 25.89 17.48 -5.72
C LYS A 110 25.69 16.36 -6.74
N HIS A 111 26.02 15.11 -6.41
CA HIS A 111 25.80 13.97 -7.30
C HIS A 111 24.32 13.85 -7.72
N VAL A 112 23.40 13.92 -6.74
CA VAL A 112 21.95 13.88 -6.96
C VAL A 112 21.49 15.02 -7.89
N THR A 113 21.92 16.25 -7.63
CA THR A 113 21.47 17.44 -8.38
C THR A 113 22.09 17.57 -9.77
N GLU A 114 23.30 17.05 -9.98
CA GLU A 114 23.95 17.11 -11.29
C GLU A 114 23.49 16.00 -12.25
N ASN A 115 23.13 14.82 -11.72
CA ASN A 115 22.89 13.65 -12.57
C ASN A 115 21.41 13.31 -12.77
N THR A 116 20.51 13.67 -11.84
CA THR A 116 19.12 13.17 -11.88
C THR A 116 18.28 13.79 -13.00
N ASN A 117 17.55 12.94 -13.72
CA ASN A 117 16.55 13.34 -14.72
C ASN A 117 15.12 13.17 -14.22
N ILE A 118 14.84 12.11 -13.45
CA ILE A 118 13.48 11.75 -13.05
C ILE A 118 13.43 11.51 -11.54
N VAL A 119 12.47 12.11 -10.86
CA VAL A 119 12.25 11.89 -9.43
C VAL A 119 10.95 11.15 -9.21
N PHE A 120 11.01 10.05 -8.45
CA PHE A 120 9.84 9.40 -7.87
C PHE A 120 9.80 9.68 -6.36
N HIS A 121 8.94 10.61 -5.95
CA HIS A 121 8.74 10.94 -4.55
C HIS A 121 7.64 10.08 -3.92
N MET A 122 8.03 8.96 -3.30
CA MET A 122 7.11 7.98 -2.71
C MET A 122 7.23 7.86 -1.18
N ALA A 123 8.17 8.57 -0.56
CA ALA A 123 8.34 8.54 0.87
C ALA A 123 7.15 9.22 1.58
N ALA A 124 6.49 8.48 2.47
CA ALA A 124 5.37 8.96 3.27
C ALA A 124 5.24 8.13 4.55
N THR A 125 4.59 8.69 5.58
CA THR A 125 4.01 7.88 6.65
C THR A 125 2.62 7.42 6.24
N LEU A 126 2.38 6.11 6.39
CA LEU A 126 1.07 5.48 6.19
C LEU A 126 0.37 5.20 7.53
N LYS A 127 0.91 5.73 8.64
CA LYS A 127 0.25 5.62 9.95
C LYS A 127 -0.95 6.55 9.97
N LEU A 128 -2.12 5.99 9.70
CA LEU A 128 -3.38 6.71 9.63
C LEU A 128 -3.78 7.24 11.02
N GLU A 129 -3.30 6.60 12.08
CA GLU A 129 -3.45 6.97 13.49
C GLU A 129 -2.31 7.85 14.04
N GLY A 130 -1.39 8.30 13.19
CA GLY A 130 -0.27 9.15 13.61
C GLY A 130 -0.72 10.55 14.03
N ASN A 131 0.00 11.16 14.96
CA ASN A 131 -0.20 12.58 15.33
C ASN A 131 0.02 13.49 14.11
N LEU A 132 -0.57 14.68 14.16
CA LEU A 132 -0.53 15.61 13.04
C LEU A 132 0.88 16.15 12.78
N THR A 133 1.69 16.38 13.81
CA THR A 133 3.08 16.84 13.68
C THR A 133 3.92 15.90 12.80
N ASP A 134 3.91 14.60 13.10
CA ASP A 134 4.64 13.59 12.35
C ASP A 134 4.11 13.46 10.92
N ALA A 135 2.79 13.49 10.76
CA ALA A 135 2.16 13.42 9.45
C ALA A 135 2.54 14.63 8.57
N VAL A 136 2.52 15.84 9.12
CA VAL A 136 2.95 17.06 8.43
C VAL A 136 4.44 17.00 8.12
N ASN A 137 5.28 16.66 9.08
CA ASN A 137 6.73 16.61 8.90
C ASN A 137 7.13 15.62 7.81
N MET A 138 6.49 14.45 7.75
CA MET A 138 6.80 13.42 6.75
C MET A 138 6.10 13.64 5.41
N ASN A 139 4.78 13.84 5.39
CA ASN A 139 4.01 13.82 4.14
C ASN A 139 3.94 15.18 3.45
N LEU A 140 4.03 16.29 4.19
CA LEU A 140 3.91 17.64 3.66
C LEU A 140 5.27 18.33 3.58
N ALA A 141 5.91 18.58 4.72
CA ALA A 141 7.24 19.19 4.76
C ALA A 141 8.31 18.30 4.11
N GLY A 142 8.16 16.97 4.19
CA GLY A 142 9.01 16.04 3.45
C GLY A 142 8.87 16.17 1.93
N THR A 143 7.67 16.45 1.43
CA THR A 143 7.44 16.76 0.01
C THR A 143 8.04 18.11 -0.37
N ARG A 144 7.89 19.14 0.48
CA ARG A 144 8.61 20.43 0.30
C ARG A 144 10.11 20.20 0.13
N ARG A 145 10.74 19.47 1.06
CA ARG A 145 12.19 19.24 1.04
C ARG A 145 12.65 18.43 -0.16
N ALA A 146 11.84 17.47 -0.62
CA ALA A 146 12.12 16.74 -1.86
C ALA A 146 12.05 17.66 -3.10
N ILE A 147 11.09 18.58 -3.13
CA ILE A 147 10.99 19.62 -4.16
C ILE A 147 12.18 20.57 -4.10
N ASP A 148 12.63 20.97 -2.91
CA ASP A 148 13.77 21.88 -2.76
C ASP A 148 15.09 21.27 -3.31
N VAL A 149 15.28 19.96 -3.15
CA VAL A 149 16.39 19.25 -3.81
C VAL A 149 16.15 19.14 -5.32
N ALA A 150 14.94 18.78 -5.75
CA ALA A 150 14.62 18.64 -7.16
C ALA A 150 14.74 19.95 -7.95
N ARG A 151 14.45 21.11 -7.33
CA ARG A 151 14.63 22.44 -7.93
C ARG A 151 16.08 22.74 -8.28
N LYS A 152 17.03 22.10 -7.59
CA LYS A 152 18.48 22.21 -7.87
C LYS A 152 18.96 21.25 -8.97
N MET A 153 18.10 20.36 -9.47
CA MET A 153 18.48 19.38 -10.49
C MET A 153 18.60 20.02 -11.87
N LYS A 154 19.78 19.87 -12.50
CA LYS A 154 20.10 20.57 -13.77
C LYS A 154 19.31 20.04 -14.97
N ASN A 155 18.95 18.75 -14.95
CA ASN A 155 18.36 18.05 -16.09
C ASN A 155 17.00 17.41 -15.74
N LEU A 156 16.25 18.00 -14.81
CA LEU A 156 14.98 17.44 -14.35
C LEU A 156 13.92 17.47 -15.46
N GLU A 157 13.43 16.29 -15.83
CA GLU A 157 12.38 16.10 -16.82
C GLU A 157 11.02 15.80 -16.18
N ALA A 158 11.00 15.16 -15.02
CA ALA A 158 9.77 14.80 -14.32
C ALA A 158 9.99 14.64 -12.81
N PHE A 159 9.10 15.22 -12.00
CA PHE A 159 8.97 14.97 -10.57
C PHE A 159 7.59 14.35 -10.31
N VAL A 160 7.54 13.05 -10.06
CA VAL A 160 6.30 12.32 -9.77
C VAL A 160 6.08 12.26 -8.26
N HIS A 161 5.08 13.00 -7.77
CA HIS A 161 4.60 12.92 -6.41
C HIS A 161 3.56 11.80 -6.26
N LEU A 162 3.84 10.83 -5.40
CA LEU A 162 2.89 9.78 -5.08
C LEU A 162 1.93 10.23 -3.97
N SER A 163 0.67 10.45 -4.34
CA SER A 163 -0.43 10.77 -3.44
C SER A 163 -1.32 9.53 -3.23
N THR A 164 -2.63 9.71 -3.09
CA THR A 164 -3.62 8.64 -2.96
C THR A 164 -4.95 9.10 -3.55
N ALA A 165 -5.72 8.19 -4.15
CA ALA A 165 -7.04 8.50 -4.69
C ALA A 165 -8.01 9.02 -3.59
N PHE A 166 -7.74 8.71 -2.32
CA PHE A 166 -8.58 9.04 -1.18
C PHE A 166 -8.24 10.37 -0.49
N CYS A 167 -7.35 11.19 -1.07
CA CYS A 167 -6.92 12.44 -0.43
C CYS A 167 -8.02 13.52 -0.42
N ASN A 168 -8.93 13.52 -1.39
CA ASN A 168 -10.06 14.45 -1.48
C ASN A 168 -11.38 13.74 -1.14
N CYS A 169 -11.48 13.26 0.10
CA CYS A 169 -12.56 12.37 0.56
C CYS A 169 -13.95 13.03 0.68
N ASP A 170 -14.03 14.33 0.45
CA ASP A 170 -15.23 15.16 0.36
C ASP A 170 -15.82 15.24 -1.05
N GLN A 171 -15.08 14.78 -2.06
CA GLN A 171 -15.53 14.82 -3.45
C GLN A 171 -16.35 13.56 -3.76
N GLU A 172 -17.57 13.73 -4.26
CA GLU A 172 -18.42 12.61 -4.69
C GLU A 172 -17.83 11.88 -5.90
N VAL A 173 -17.30 12.65 -6.85
CA VAL A 173 -16.60 12.17 -8.03
C VAL A 173 -15.22 12.80 -8.07
N MET A 174 -14.20 11.96 -8.09
CA MET A 174 -12.80 12.34 -8.00
C MET A 174 -12.15 12.29 -9.37
N TYR A 175 -12.15 13.45 -10.04
CA TYR A 175 -11.45 13.69 -11.32
C TYR A 175 -9.94 13.87 -11.18
N GLU A 176 -9.24 13.71 -12.30
CA GLU A 176 -7.80 13.92 -12.49
C GLU A 176 -7.41 15.41 -12.53
N LYS A 177 -7.73 16.12 -11.44
CA LYS A 177 -7.33 17.49 -11.16
C LYS A 177 -7.01 17.68 -9.69
N VAL A 178 -6.35 18.77 -9.35
CA VAL A 178 -6.16 19.20 -7.95
C VAL A 178 -7.37 20.03 -7.53
N TYR A 179 -7.87 19.78 -6.32
CA TYR A 179 -9.00 20.51 -5.75
C TYR A 179 -8.51 21.53 -4.75
N ASP A 180 -9.00 22.76 -4.85
CA ASP A 180 -8.72 23.77 -3.84
C ASP A 180 -9.18 23.33 -2.46
N PHE A 181 -8.53 23.91 -1.45
CA PHE A 181 -8.85 23.69 -0.05
C PHE A 181 -8.61 24.96 0.75
N PRO A 182 -9.40 25.24 1.80
CA PRO A 182 -9.24 26.47 2.59
C PRO A 182 -7.90 26.57 3.32
N HIS A 183 -7.33 25.44 3.74
CA HIS A 183 -6.06 25.44 4.47
C HIS A 183 -4.88 25.49 3.50
N LYS A 184 -3.94 26.40 3.79
CA LYS A 184 -2.71 26.53 3.01
C LYS A 184 -1.62 25.56 3.54
N PRO A 185 -0.87 24.89 2.65
CA PRO A 185 0.22 24.00 3.04
C PRO A 185 1.23 24.63 4.03
N GLU A 186 1.64 25.86 3.76
CA GLU A 186 2.65 26.60 4.52
C GLU A 186 2.18 26.89 5.94
N GLU A 187 0.91 27.28 6.12
CA GLU A 187 0.35 27.57 7.44
C GLU A 187 0.26 26.31 8.29
N LEU A 188 -0.11 25.16 7.70
CA LEU A 188 -0.10 23.91 8.45
C LEU A 188 1.32 23.48 8.82
N MET A 189 2.30 23.66 7.92
CA MET A 189 3.71 23.41 8.22
C MET A 189 4.18 24.26 9.41
N ARG A 190 3.86 25.57 9.40
CA ARG A 190 4.21 26.48 10.51
C ARG A 190 3.57 26.03 11.82
N ILE A 191 2.26 25.76 11.83
CA ILE A 191 1.55 25.29 13.04
C ILE A 191 2.20 24.03 13.61
N ALA A 192 2.53 23.06 12.76
CA ALA A 192 3.18 21.82 13.20
C ALA A 192 4.62 21.99 13.70
N GLU A 193 5.31 23.08 13.31
CA GLU A 193 6.67 23.38 13.71
C GLU A 193 6.74 24.05 15.09
N TRP A 194 5.88 25.03 15.37
CA TRP A 194 5.95 25.80 16.63
C TRP A 194 5.05 25.27 17.75
N MET A 195 3.93 24.60 17.42
CA MET A 195 2.98 24.10 18.41
C MET A 195 3.45 22.76 18.99
N ASP A 196 3.40 22.60 20.31
CA ASP A 196 3.74 21.32 20.95
C ASP A 196 2.71 20.24 20.60
N VAL A 197 3.17 18.98 20.59
CA VAL A 197 2.36 17.82 20.16
C VAL A 197 1.05 17.70 20.97
N PRO A 198 1.03 17.77 22.32
CA PRO A 198 -0.22 17.74 23.08
C PRO A 198 -1.23 18.82 22.67
N THR A 199 -0.79 20.06 22.48
CA THR A 199 -1.67 21.16 22.05
C THR A 199 -2.19 20.93 20.63
N LEU A 200 -1.33 20.49 19.71
CA LEU A 200 -1.75 20.20 18.33
C LEU A 200 -2.74 19.03 18.26
N ASP A 201 -2.51 17.98 19.04
CA ASP A 201 -3.41 16.83 19.14
C ASP A 201 -4.80 17.24 19.67
N ALA A 202 -4.86 18.20 20.61
CA ALA A 202 -6.12 18.71 21.13
C ALA A 202 -6.95 19.48 20.09
N VAL A 203 -6.31 20.19 19.14
CA VAL A 203 -7.00 20.96 18.08
C VAL A 203 -7.21 20.16 16.79
N THR A 204 -6.42 19.10 16.57
CA THR A 204 -6.45 18.25 15.36
C THR A 204 -7.87 17.79 14.99
N PRO A 205 -8.74 17.33 15.91
CA PRO A 205 -10.12 16.92 15.56
C PRO A 205 -10.97 18.03 14.92
N LYS A 206 -10.66 19.30 15.18
CA LYS A 206 -11.33 20.46 14.55
C LYS A 206 -10.70 20.86 13.21
N LEU A 207 -9.42 20.56 13.01
CA LEU A 207 -8.69 20.86 11.78
C LEU A 207 -8.89 19.81 10.68
N LEU A 208 -9.11 18.55 11.07
CA LEU A 208 -9.19 17.44 10.13
C LEU A 208 -10.41 17.47 9.19
N PRO A 209 -11.64 17.77 9.62
CA PRO A 209 -12.81 17.68 8.74
C PRO A 209 -12.59 18.44 7.42
N PRO A 210 -12.89 17.80 6.26
CA PRO A 210 -13.67 16.58 6.08
C PRO A 210 -12.86 15.26 6.16
N HIS A 211 -11.56 15.32 6.45
CA HIS A 211 -10.68 14.16 6.42
C HIS A 211 -10.88 13.19 7.58
N PRO A 212 -10.90 11.87 7.34
CA PRO A 212 -11.02 10.88 8.41
C PRO A 212 -9.76 10.71 9.24
N ASN A 213 -8.61 11.17 8.74
CA ASN A 213 -7.31 10.97 9.38
C ASN A 213 -6.26 11.97 8.89
N THR A 214 -5.14 12.04 9.61
CA THR A 214 -4.01 12.94 9.31
C THR A 214 -3.33 12.61 7.97
N TYR A 215 -3.38 11.36 7.52
CA TYR A 215 -2.79 10.94 6.24
C TYR A 215 -3.50 11.56 5.03
N THR A 216 -4.81 11.40 4.92
CA THR A 216 -5.59 11.97 3.80
C THR A 216 -5.50 13.49 3.79
N TYR A 217 -5.56 14.12 4.98
CA TYR A 217 -5.41 15.56 5.14
C TYR A 217 -4.05 16.07 4.65
N THR A 218 -2.96 15.48 5.14
CA THR A 218 -1.60 15.89 4.74
C THR A 218 -1.29 15.58 3.28
N LYS A 219 -1.86 14.51 2.71
CA LYS A 219 -1.74 14.22 1.28
C LYS A 219 -2.45 15.23 0.40
N ARG A 220 -3.66 15.69 0.78
CA ARG A 220 -4.34 16.78 0.05
C ARG A 220 -3.51 18.06 0.04
N LEU A 221 -2.97 18.46 1.19
CA LEU A 221 -2.12 19.65 1.26
C LEU A 221 -0.79 19.49 0.52
N ALA A 222 -0.23 18.28 0.49
CA ALA A 222 0.97 18.02 -0.31
C ALA A 222 0.69 18.19 -1.81
N GLU A 223 -0.48 17.80 -2.30
CA GLU A 223 -0.88 18.05 -3.68
C GLU A 223 -1.02 19.53 -4.01
N LEU A 224 -1.58 20.34 -3.11
CA LEU A 224 -1.64 21.80 -3.28
C LEU A 224 -0.23 22.38 -3.38
N TYR A 225 0.65 22.00 -2.45
CA TYR A 225 2.04 22.46 -2.48
C TYR A 225 2.76 22.08 -3.78
N VAL A 226 2.56 20.84 -4.26
CA VAL A 226 3.13 20.34 -5.52
C VAL A 226 2.56 21.11 -6.71
N ARG A 227 1.23 21.31 -6.77
CA ARG A 227 0.56 22.10 -7.83
C ARG A 227 1.17 23.49 -7.94
N ASP A 228 1.42 24.14 -6.81
CA ASP A 228 1.93 25.52 -6.78
C ASP A 228 3.37 25.62 -7.31
N GLN A 229 4.08 24.49 -7.52
CA GLN A 229 5.38 24.46 -8.20
C GLN A 229 5.27 24.24 -9.72
N TYR A 230 4.08 23.95 -10.25
CA TYR A 230 3.91 23.51 -11.63
C TYR A 230 4.28 24.57 -12.67
N GLU A 231 4.26 25.85 -12.33
CA GLU A 231 4.70 26.88 -13.28
C GLU A 231 6.22 26.80 -13.55
N THR A 232 7.01 26.36 -12.57
CA THR A 232 8.49 26.39 -12.64
C THR A 232 9.15 25.02 -12.72
N MET A 233 8.43 23.94 -12.42
CA MET A 233 8.98 22.57 -12.35
C MET A 233 8.08 21.54 -13.04
N PRO A 234 8.62 20.49 -13.68
CA PRO A 234 7.84 19.43 -14.33
C PRO A 234 7.24 18.44 -13.31
N VAL A 235 6.38 18.93 -12.42
CA VAL A 235 5.74 18.13 -11.38
C VAL A 235 4.49 17.42 -11.90
N ILE A 236 4.26 16.21 -11.41
CA ILE A 236 3.16 15.31 -11.77
C ILE A 236 2.63 14.66 -10.50
N ILE A 237 1.32 14.46 -10.39
CA ILE A 237 0.70 13.76 -9.25
C ILE A 237 0.15 12.41 -9.71
N ALA A 238 0.51 11.34 -9.01
CA ALA A 238 -0.04 9.99 -9.20
C ALA A 238 -0.78 9.53 -7.94
N ARG A 239 -2.03 9.09 -8.09
CA ARG A 239 -2.96 8.75 -7.00
C ARG A 239 -3.39 7.28 -7.10
N PRO A 240 -2.63 6.33 -6.54
CA PRO A 240 -3.11 4.96 -6.41
C PRO A 240 -4.32 4.86 -5.49
N SER A 241 -5.22 3.92 -5.80
CA SER A 241 -6.23 3.43 -4.86
C SER A 241 -5.62 2.47 -3.84
N ILE A 242 -6.42 1.60 -3.22
CA ILE A 242 -5.93 0.70 -2.16
C ILE A 242 -4.97 -0.33 -2.78
N VAL A 243 -3.69 -0.20 -2.45
CA VAL A 243 -2.67 -1.08 -3.01
C VAL A 243 -2.75 -2.49 -2.41
N SER A 244 -2.80 -3.49 -3.29
CA SER A 244 -2.86 -4.92 -2.96
C SER A 244 -1.58 -5.66 -3.39
N PRO A 245 -1.39 -6.94 -3.02
CA PRO A 245 -0.23 -7.73 -3.43
C PRO A 245 -0.04 -7.76 -4.95
N ALA A 246 1.18 -8.05 -5.41
CA ALA A 246 1.48 -8.09 -6.83
C ALA A 246 0.57 -9.07 -7.59
N TYR A 247 0.05 -8.67 -8.75
CA TYR A 247 -0.71 -9.55 -9.63
C TYR A 247 0.21 -10.56 -10.30
N LYS A 248 1.31 -10.08 -10.88
CA LYS A 248 2.26 -10.91 -11.61
C LYS A 248 3.71 -10.53 -11.34
N ASP A 249 4.08 -9.27 -11.56
CA ASP A 249 5.46 -8.82 -11.46
C ASP A 249 5.78 -8.22 -10.08
N PRO A 250 7.03 -8.25 -9.62
CA PRO A 250 8.10 -9.18 -10.01
C PRO A 250 7.85 -10.63 -9.60
N LEU A 251 6.92 -10.83 -8.67
CA LEU A 251 6.61 -12.13 -8.11
C LEU A 251 5.12 -12.17 -7.73
N PRO A 252 4.32 -13.09 -8.27
CA PRO A 252 2.89 -13.12 -8.03
C PRO A 252 2.56 -13.22 -6.53
N GLY A 253 1.62 -12.42 -6.06
CA GLY A 253 1.19 -12.37 -4.65
C GLY A 253 2.18 -11.72 -3.70
N TRP A 254 3.28 -11.16 -4.21
CA TRP A 254 4.29 -10.54 -3.35
C TRP A 254 3.72 -9.38 -2.52
N VAL A 255 3.97 -9.46 -1.22
CA VAL A 255 3.73 -8.38 -0.27
C VAL A 255 4.59 -8.58 0.98
N ASP A 256 5.11 -7.49 1.55
CA ASP A 256 6.03 -7.54 2.68
C ASP A 256 5.57 -6.70 3.88
N SER A 257 4.34 -6.17 3.84
CA SER A 257 3.75 -5.40 4.94
C SER A 257 2.31 -5.82 5.21
N LEU A 258 1.88 -5.65 6.47
CA LEU A 258 0.50 -5.89 6.92
C LEU A 258 -0.38 -4.63 6.79
N ASN A 259 0.04 -3.64 6.01
CA ASN A 259 -0.70 -2.38 5.89
C ASN A 259 -1.99 -2.58 5.07
N GLY A 260 -3.03 -1.83 5.43
CA GLY A 260 -4.31 -1.82 4.72
C GLY A 260 -4.98 -3.21 4.63
N PRO A 261 -5.44 -3.64 3.43
CA PRO A 261 -6.26 -4.84 3.28
C PRO A 261 -5.52 -6.13 3.64
N VAL A 262 -4.19 -6.18 3.49
CA VAL A 262 -3.39 -7.38 3.81
C VAL A 262 -3.43 -7.68 5.31
N GLY A 263 -3.43 -6.64 6.15
CA GLY A 263 -3.61 -6.79 7.60
C GLY A 263 -4.97 -7.37 7.97
N VAL A 264 -6.04 -6.84 7.36
CA VAL A 264 -7.43 -7.31 7.57
C VAL A 264 -7.58 -8.76 7.13
N MET A 265 -7.13 -9.09 5.91
CA MET A 265 -7.18 -10.45 5.39
C MET A 265 -6.38 -11.42 6.25
N THR A 266 -5.19 -11.03 6.71
CA THR A 266 -4.37 -11.89 7.60
C THR A 266 -5.03 -12.10 8.97
N ALA A 267 -5.62 -11.05 9.55
CA ALA A 267 -6.32 -11.13 10.83
C ALA A 267 -7.59 -11.99 10.73
N GLY A 268 -8.35 -11.86 9.64
CA GLY A 268 -9.50 -12.69 9.31
C GLY A 268 -9.09 -14.14 9.09
N ALA A 269 -8.05 -14.38 8.27
CA ALA A 269 -7.56 -15.71 7.95
C ALA A 269 -7.03 -16.49 9.16
N ARG A 270 -6.54 -15.79 10.19
CA ARG A 270 -6.15 -16.38 11.48
C ARG A 270 -7.30 -16.52 12.49
N GLY A 271 -8.51 -16.08 12.15
CA GLY A 271 -9.68 -16.14 13.02
C GLY A 271 -9.68 -15.14 14.18
N VAL A 272 -8.84 -14.10 14.12
CA VAL A 272 -8.73 -13.08 15.18
C VAL A 272 -9.71 -11.92 14.95
N LEU A 273 -9.94 -11.59 13.68
CA LEU A 273 -10.97 -10.64 13.26
C LEU A 273 -12.30 -11.37 13.06
N ARG A 274 -13.36 -10.88 13.71
CA ARG A 274 -14.70 -11.50 13.68
C ARG A 274 -15.77 -10.69 12.98
N SER A 275 -15.66 -9.38 13.09
CA SER A 275 -16.63 -8.47 12.54
C SER A 275 -15.90 -7.20 12.11
N MET A 276 -16.31 -6.66 10.97
CA MET A 276 -15.83 -5.38 10.45
C MET A 276 -17.02 -4.54 9.99
N MET A 277 -17.01 -3.25 10.35
CA MET A 277 -17.95 -2.27 9.82
C MET A 277 -17.63 -1.99 8.35
N CYS A 278 -18.43 -2.56 7.46
CA CYS A 278 -18.20 -2.54 6.02
C CYS A 278 -19.52 -2.78 5.30
N ASP A 279 -19.78 -2.01 4.25
CA ASP A 279 -20.89 -2.25 3.35
C ASP A 279 -20.48 -3.32 2.32
N ALA A 280 -21.02 -4.51 2.47
CA ALA A 280 -20.72 -5.64 1.61
C ALA A 280 -21.14 -5.42 0.15
N THR A 281 -22.04 -4.46 -0.13
CA THR A 281 -22.58 -4.17 -1.47
C THR A 281 -21.74 -3.17 -2.25
N LEU A 282 -20.83 -2.46 -1.58
CA LEU A 282 -19.95 -1.48 -2.22
C LEU A 282 -18.75 -2.16 -2.87
N GLU A 283 -18.29 -1.57 -3.97
CA GLU A 283 -17.09 -2.00 -4.69
C GLU A 283 -15.81 -1.66 -3.92
N ALA A 284 -14.83 -2.54 -4.01
CA ALA A 284 -13.51 -2.36 -3.44
C ALA A 284 -12.57 -1.74 -4.48
N ASP A 285 -12.21 -0.47 -4.28
CA ASP A 285 -11.20 0.21 -5.10
C ASP A 285 -9.79 -0.21 -4.72
N MET A 286 -9.40 -1.38 -5.22
CA MET A 286 -8.08 -1.96 -5.04
C MET A 286 -7.28 -1.95 -6.34
N ILE A 287 -5.95 -1.83 -6.24
CA ILE A 287 -5.03 -1.93 -7.37
C ILE A 287 -3.80 -2.77 -6.98
N PRO A 288 -3.43 -3.79 -7.77
CA PRO A 288 -2.17 -4.53 -7.54
C PRO A 288 -0.96 -3.61 -7.60
N VAL A 289 0.01 -3.81 -6.71
CA VAL A 289 1.18 -2.94 -6.59
C VAL A 289 1.97 -2.80 -7.89
N ASP A 290 2.12 -3.89 -8.64
CA ASP A 290 2.84 -3.94 -9.90
C ASP A 290 2.12 -3.18 -11.00
N VAL A 291 0.80 -3.33 -11.09
CA VAL A 291 -0.02 -2.55 -12.01
C VAL A 291 0.08 -1.05 -11.69
N ALA A 292 0.00 -0.67 -10.42
CA ALA A 292 0.18 0.73 -10.00
C ALA A 292 1.59 1.26 -10.36
N ILE A 293 2.63 0.48 -10.09
CA ILE A 293 4.02 0.85 -10.41
C ILE A 293 4.25 0.99 -11.90
N ASN A 294 3.69 0.09 -12.70
CA ASN A 294 3.82 0.15 -14.14
C ASN A 294 3.20 1.43 -14.71
N ASN A 295 2.02 1.80 -14.24
CA ASN A 295 1.40 3.08 -14.60
C ASN A 295 2.29 4.26 -14.16
N ILE A 296 2.87 4.21 -12.95
CA ILE A 296 3.81 5.23 -12.45
C ILE A 296 5.05 5.38 -13.34
N ILE A 297 5.60 4.29 -13.86
CA ILE A 297 6.76 4.31 -14.78
C ILE A 297 6.38 4.91 -16.13
N VAL A 298 5.17 4.65 -16.63
CA VAL A 298 4.72 5.16 -17.92
C VAL A 298 4.39 6.65 -17.88
N ILE A 299 3.93 7.17 -16.73
CA ILE A 299 3.48 8.57 -16.60
C ILE A 299 4.52 9.61 -17.04
N PRO A 300 5.80 9.58 -16.61
CA PRO A 300 6.82 10.51 -17.09
C PRO A 300 7.03 10.48 -18.61
N TYR A 301 6.99 9.29 -19.21
CA TYR A 301 7.07 9.14 -20.67
C TYR A 301 5.87 9.80 -21.35
N GLY A 302 4.65 9.52 -20.88
CA GLY A 302 3.43 10.14 -21.42
C GLY A 302 3.46 11.67 -21.27
N PHE A 303 3.96 12.18 -20.14
CA PHE A 303 4.17 13.60 -19.93
C PHE A 303 5.19 14.21 -20.91
N SER A 304 6.23 13.47 -21.28
CA SER A 304 7.22 13.95 -22.26
C SER A 304 6.70 13.95 -23.71
N GLN A 305 5.54 13.34 -24.00
CA GLN A 305 4.94 13.33 -25.34
C GLN A 305 4.08 14.57 -25.61
N TYR A 306 3.78 15.39 -24.60
CA TYR A 306 3.03 16.63 -24.81
C TYR A 306 3.84 17.61 -25.67
N LYS A 307 3.27 18.06 -26.79
CA LYS A 307 3.86 19.10 -27.64
C LYS A 307 3.95 20.45 -26.93
N GLU A 308 2.94 20.75 -26.13
CA GLU A 308 2.85 21.95 -25.31
C GLU A 308 2.57 21.57 -23.87
N ARG A 309 3.18 22.29 -22.93
CA ARG A 309 2.95 22.07 -21.51
C ARG A 309 1.46 22.24 -21.17
N PRO A 310 0.81 21.24 -20.55
CA PRO A 310 -0.58 21.39 -20.11
C PRO A 310 -0.78 22.65 -19.24
N LYS A 311 -1.94 23.29 -19.36
CA LYS A 311 -2.27 24.48 -18.54
C LYS A 311 -2.40 24.16 -17.05
N GLU A 312 -2.87 22.96 -16.75
CA GLU A 312 -3.03 22.47 -15.39
C GLU A 312 -2.04 21.34 -15.13
N ILE A 313 -1.62 21.21 -13.86
CA ILE A 313 -0.77 20.10 -13.44
C ILE A 313 -1.38 18.74 -13.87
N PRO A 314 -0.57 17.84 -14.46
CA PRO A 314 -0.99 16.48 -14.73
C PRO A 314 -1.23 15.70 -13.44
N VAL A 315 -2.40 15.09 -13.34
CA VAL A 315 -2.83 14.27 -12.22
C VAL A 315 -3.36 12.97 -12.80
N TYR A 316 -3.02 11.84 -12.18
CA TYR A 316 -3.41 10.52 -12.65
C TYR A 316 -3.98 9.66 -11.54
N ASN A 317 -5.22 9.22 -11.67
CA ASN A 317 -5.87 8.30 -10.72
C ASN A 317 -5.59 6.86 -11.15
N LEU A 318 -4.82 6.11 -10.35
CA LEU A 318 -4.44 4.73 -10.67
C LEU A 318 -5.46 3.78 -10.03
N VAL A 319 -6.50 3.48 -10.78
CA VAL A 319 -7.62 2.61 -10.39
C VAL A 319 -7.85 1.54 -11.44
N LEU A 320 -8.30 0.35 -11.00
CA LEU A 320 -8.70 -0.69 -11.94
C LEU A 320 -10.01 -0.31 -12.66
N PRO A 321 -10.20 -0.77 -13.91
CA PRO A 321 -11.48 -0.62 -14.61
C PRO A 321 -12.65 -1.22 -13.83
N ASP A 322 -13.84 -0.64 -13.97
CA ASP A 322 -15.08 -1.03 -13.25
C ASP A 322 -15.35 -2.54 -13.31
N LYS A 323 -15.19 -3.14 -14.49
CA LYS A 323 -15.37 -4.60 -14.69
C LYS A 323 -14.47 -5.48 -13.81
N CYS A 324 -13.33 -4.95 -13.36
CA CYS A 324 -12.37 -5.65 -12.52
C CYS A 324 -12.64 -5.43 -11.03
N ARG A 325 -13.43 -4.41 -10.67
CA ARG A 325 -13.81 -4.14 -9.28
C ARG A 325 -14.80 -5.20 -8.81
N LYS A 326 -14.68 -5.58 -7.55
CA LYS A 326 -15.55 -6.57 -6.90
C LYS A 326 -16.08 -5.99 -5.60
N GLN A 327 -17.27 -6.43 -5.22
CA GLN A 327 -17.89 -6.02 -3.97
C GLN A 327 -17.14 -6.59 -2.77
N TRP A 328 -17.11 -5.85 -1.66
CA TRP A 328 -16.48 -6.30 -0.40
C TRP A 328 -17.04 -7.65 0.08
N GLY A 329 -18.35 -7.88 -0.06
CA GLY A 329 -18.99 -9.14 0.29
C GLY A 329 -18.46 -10.33 -0.52
N TRP A 330 -18.30 -10.14 -1.83
CA TRP A 330 -17.73 -11.16 -2.72
C TRP A 330 -16.28 -11.48 -2.36
N ILE A 331 -15.46 -10.45 -2.10
CA ILE A 331 -14.06 -10.63 -1.68
C ILE A 331 -13.98 -11.41 -0.37
N LEU A 332 -14.81 -11.08 0.63
CA LEU A 332 -14.83 -11.83 1.90
C LEU A 332 -15.23 -13.29 1.67
N GLN A 333 -16.32 -13.54 0.94
CA GLN A 333 -16.80 -14.90 0.70
C GLN A 333 -15.73 -15.75 0.03
N ARG A 334 -15.15 -15.25 -1.06
CA ARG A 334 -14.08 -15.96 -1.77
C ARG A 334 -12.84 -16.13 -0.88
N GLY A 335 -12.51 -15.14 -0.06
CA GLY A 335 -11.43 -15.23 0.92
C GLY A 335 -11.65 -16.34 1.95
N VAL A 336 -12.88 -16.53 2.44
CA VAL A 336 -13.24 -17.63 3.37
C VAL A 336 -13.07 -18.99 2.68
N GLU A 337 -13.57 -19.15 1.46
CA GLU A 337 -13.43 -20.38 0.67
C GLU A 337 -11.96 -20.72 0.37
N LEU A 338 -11.15 -19.71 0.02
CA LEU A 338 -9.72 -19.89 -0.22
C LEU A 338 -8.97 -20.26 1.07
N ASN A 339 -9.39 -19.74 2.21
CA ASN A 339 -8.75 -20.06 3.48
C ASN A 339 -9.04 -21.50 3.95
N GLU A 340 -10.14 -22.13 3.50
CA GLU A 340 -10.34 -23.56 3.69
C GLU A 340 -9.36 -24.40 2.86
N LYS A 341 -9.08 -23.96 1.61
CA LYS A 341 -8.14 -24.64 0.70
C LYS A 341 -6.68 -24.39 1.07
N TYR A 342 -6.36 -23.19 1.52
CA TYR A 342 -5.01 -22.70 1.82
C TYR A 342 -4.91 -22.07 3.22
N PRO A 343 -5.25 -22.83 4.28
CA PRO A 343 -5.30 -22.30 5.64
C PRO A 343 -3.91 -21.94 6.16
N GLN A 344 -3.87 -20.93 7.04
CA GLN A 344 -2.65 -20.57 7.77
C GLN A 344 -2.20 -21.73 8.68
N SER A 345 -0.89 -21.89 8.90
CA SER A 345 -0.36 -22.98 9.74
C SER A 345 -0.67 -22.82 11.22
N TRP A 346 -0.86 -21.57 11.65
CA TRP A 346 -1.16 -21.21 13.04
C TRP A 346 -2.39 -20.30 13.13
N PRO A 347 -3.61 -20.83 12.88
CA PRO A 347 -4.82 -20.10 13.16
C PRO A 347 -4.99 -19.98 14.68
N LEU A 348 -5.43 -18.81 15.15
CA LEU A 348 -5.79 -18.60 16.56
C LEU A 348 -7.23 -19.04 16.85
N TRP A 349 -8.08 -19.04 15.82
CA TRP A 349 -9.40 -19.65 15.84
C TRP A 349 -9.87 -20.00 14.44
N TYR A 350 -11.02 -20.68 14.34
CA TYR A 350 -11.73 -20.87 13.08
C TYR A 350 -12.04 -19.53 12.38
N PRO A 351 -11.62 -19.34 11.12
CA PRO A 351 -11.83 -18.12 10.34
C PRO A 351 -13.27 -17.97 9.83
N ASN A 352 -14.05 -17.09 10.45
CA ASN A 352 -15.46 -16.85 10.10
C ASN A 352 -15.85 -15.38 10.22
N ALA A 353 -14.96 -14.47 9.80
CA ALA A 353 -15.19 -13.04 9.85
C ALA A 353 -16.45 -12.63 9.07
N THR A 354 -17.13 -11.58 9.53
CA THR A 354 -18.36 -11.05 8.91
C THR A 354 -18.23 -9.56 8.61
N LEU A 355 -18.89 -9.10 7.55
CA LEU A 355 -19.09 -7.67 7.26
C LEU A 355 -20.48 -7.27 7.74
N THR A 356 -20.62 -6.07 8.29
CA THR A 356 -21.90 -5.56 8.76
C THR A 356 -21.95 -4.04 8.76
N LEU A 357 -23.15 -3.48 8.62
CA LEU A 357 -23.43 -2.07 8.92
C LEU A 357 -24.13 -1.89 10.28
N ASN A 358 -24.53 -2.99 10.93
CA ASN A 358 -25.19 -2.93 12.23
C ASN A 358 -24.15 -2.75 13.35
N LYS A 359 -24.09 -1.52 13.88
CA LYS A 359 -23.17 -1.15 14.97
C LYS A 359 -23.34 -2.01 16.23
N HIS A 360 -24.57 -2.41 16.56
CA HIS A 360 -24.83 -3.24 17.75
C HIS A 360 -24.33 -4.66 17.55
N TYR A 361 -24.57 -5.25 16.37
CA TYR A 361 -24.04 -6.56 16.02
C TYR A 361 -22.50 -6.56 15.99
N HIS A 362 -21.90 -5.51 15.41
CA HIS A 362 -20.45 -5.34 15.41
C HIS A 362 -19.89 -5.23 16.84
N MET A 363 -20.51 -4.39 17.68
CA MET A 363 -20.08 -4.20 19.08
C MET A 363 -20.21 -5.49 19.90
N PHE A 364 -21.31 -6.24 19.73
CA PHE A 364 -21.47 -7.55 20.33
C PHE A 364 -20.32 -8.48 19.94
N ASN A 365 -20.01 -8.58 18.64
CA ASN A 365 -18.92 -9.44 18.19
C ASN A 365 -17.54 -8.99 18.69
N MET A 366 -17.29 -7.68 18.74
CA MET A 366 -16.05 -7.14 19.29
C MET A 366 -15.88 -7.52 20.76
N ILE A 367 -16.92 -7.35 21.58
CA ILE A 367 -16.84 -7.66 23.02
C ILE A 367 -16.65 -9.17 23.22
N PHE A 368 -17.56 -10.00 22.68
CA PHE A 368 -17.64 -11.41 23.06
C PHE A 368 -16.72 -12.33 22.25
N PHE A 369 -16.37 -11.99 21.01
CA PHE A 369 -15.59 -12.87 20.14
C PHE A 369 -14.21 -12.33 19.76
N MET A 370 -13.87 -11.10 20.17
CA MET A 370 -12.54 -10.51 19.98
C MET A 370 -11.86 -10.15 21.31
N TRP A 371 -12.46 -9.26 22.12
CA TRP A 371 -11.86 -8.75 23.36
C TRP A 371 -11.91 -9.75 24.51
N LEU A 372 -13.07 -10.34 24.80
CA LEU A 372 -13.21 -11.33 25.88
C LEU A 372 -12.26 -12.53 25.68
N PRO A 373 -12.18 -13.18 24.49
CA PRO A 373 -11.20 -14.24 24.25
C PRO A 373 -9.76 -13.77 24.42
N ALA A 374 -9.43 -12.54 24.00
CA ALA A 374 -8.08 -12.01 24.17
C ALA A 374 -7.70 -11.80 25.64
N LEU A 375 -8.64 -11.34 26.47
CA LEU A 375 -8.46 -11.21 27.92
C LEU A 375 -8.25 -12.59 28.57
N LEU A 376 -9.07 -13.58 28.19
CA LEU A 376 -8.96 -14.95 28.70
C LEU A 376 -7.61 -15.59 28.33
N ILE A 377 -7.19 -15.47 27.06
CA ILE A 377 -5.90 -16.02 26.60
C ILE A 377 -4.73 -15.35 27.31
N ASP A 378 -4.70 -14.01 27.38
CA ASP A 378 -3.60 -13.32 28.09
C ASP A 378 -3.64 -13.58 29.61
N GLY A 379 -4.82 -13.81 30.20
CA GLY A 379 -4.98 -14.24 31.58
C GLY A 379 -4.38 -15.63 31.83
N LEU A 380 -4.70 -16.61 30.98
CA LEU A 380 -4.11 -17.95 31.02
C LEU A 380 -2.59 -17.91 30.83
N LEU A 381 -2.10 -17.13 29.86
CA LEU A 381 -0.66 -16.95 29.65
C LEU A 381 0.02 -16.33 30.88
N THR A 382 -0.67 -15.43 31.60
CA THR A 382 -0.16 -14.84 32.85
C THR A 382 -0.01 -15.92 33.93
N ILE A 383 -1.03 -16.76 34.12
CA ILE A 383 -1.00 -17.89 35.07
C ILE A 383 0.14 -18.85 34.70
N MET A 384 0.33 -19.13 33.41
CA MET A 384 1.40 -19.98 32.90
C MET A 384 2.80 -19.32 32.86
N ARG A 385 2.93 -18.08 33.33
CA ARG A 385 4.17 -17.27 33.27
C ARG A 385 4.74 -17.15 31.85
N LYS A 386 3.87 -17.10 30.85
CA LYS A 386 4.20 -16.88 29.43
C LYS A 386 3.95 -15.43 29.03
N ARG A 387 4.56 -15.02 27.91
CA ARG A 387 4.44 -13.65 27.39
C ARG A 387 3.04 -13.42 26.81
N ARG A 388 2.34 -12.42 27.37
CA ARG A 388 1.05 -11.91 26.86
C ARG A 388 1.19 -11.26 25.48
N PHE A 389 0.21 -11.48 24.62
CA PHE A 389 0.22 -10.89 23.28
C PHE A 389 -1.16 -10.60 22.71
N MET A 390 -2.23 -11.29 23.13
CA MET A 390 -3.52 -11.19 22.46
C MET A 390 -4.20 -9.83 22.61
N ILE A 391 -4.12 -9.19 23.78
CA ILE A 391 -4.66 -7.83 23.97
C ILE A 391 -3.94 -6.83 23.05
N ARG A 392 -2.61 -6.98 22.89
CA ARG A 392 -1.83 -6.12 21.99
C ARG A 392 -2.20 -6.32 20.52
N VAL A 393 -2.50 -7.56 20.13
CA VAL A 393 -3.01 -7.87 18.78
C VAL A 393 -4.39 -7.25 18.58
N GLN A 394 -5.33 -7.43 19.52
CA GLN A 394 -6.67 -6.85 19.39
C GLN A 394 -6.66 -5.31 19.37
N LYS A 395 -5.81 -4.65 20.18
CA LYS A 395 -5.63 -3.19 20.10
C LYS A 395 -5.24 -2.72 18.70
N ARG A 396 -4.30 -3.42 18.05
CA ARG A 396 -3.88 -3.09 16.68
C ARG A 396 -4.99 -3.31 15.66
N ILE A 397 -5.75 -4.40 15.80
CA ILE A 397 -6.89 -4.68 14.91
C ILE A 397 -7.96 -3.60 15.08
N ALA A 398 -8.35 -3.26 16.31
CA ALA A 398 -9.37 -2.26 16.59
C ALA A 398 -9.04 -0.89 15.97
N VAL A 399 -7.81 -0.40 16.17
CA VAL A 399 -7.32 0.84 15.55
C VAL A 399 -7.39 0.76 14.02
N GLY A 400 -6.94 -0.37 13.44
CA GLY A 400 -7.00 -0.57 11.99
C GLY A 400 -8.43 -0.56 11.44
N LEU A 401 -9.39 -1.18 12.13
CA LEU A 401 -10.80 -1.21 11.71
C LEU A 401 -11.46 0.16 11.78
N GLU A 402 -11.22 0.92 12.86
CA GLU A 402 -11.77 2.27 13.05
C GLU A 402 -11.34 3.18 11.90
N VAL A 403 -10.05 3.13 11.56
CA VAL A 403 -9.47 3.89 10.45
C VAL A 403 -10.04 3.46 9.08
N LEU A 404 -10.21 2.16 8.86
CA LEU A 404 -10.68 1.64 7.58
C LEU A 404 -12.18 1.85 7.36
N GLN A 405 -12.96 1.93 8.43
CA GLN A 405 -14.42 2.05 8.38
C GLN A 405 -14.87 3.19 7.46
N PHE A 406 -14.15 4.32 7.45
CA PHE A 406 -14.51 5.45 6.59
C PHE A 406 -14.49 5.09 5.11
N PHE A 407 -13.51 4.29 4.67
CA PHE A 407 -13.31 3.90 3.28
C PHE A 407 -14.16 2.70 2.86
N THR A 408 -14.52 1.82 3.80
CA THR A 408 -15.29 0.59 3.52
C THR A 408 -16.81 0.75 3.67
N THR A 409 -17.28 1.95 4.00
CA THR A 409 -18.72 2.26 4.16
C THR A 409 -19.20 3.37 3.23
N ARG A 410 -18.36 3.79 2.28
CA ARG A 410 -18.66 4.85 1.30
C ARG A 410 -18.34 4.37 -0.09
N LYS A 411 -19.16 4.78 -1.05
CA LYS A 411 -18.90 4.58 -2.48
C LYS A 411 -17.84 5.58 -2.93
N TRP A 412 -16.93 5.13 -3.77
CA TRP A 412 -15.91 5.97 -4.38
C TRP A 412 -16.06 5.94 -5.90
N ASP A 413 -16.06 7.12 -6.53
CA ASP A 413 -16.06 7.25 -7.99
C ASP A 413 -14.77 7.98 -8.40
N PHE A 414 -13.81 7.21 -8.90
CA PHE A 414 -12.52 7.71 -9.38
C PHE A 414 -12.50 7.70 -10.90
N ARG A 415 -12.30 8.88 -11.49
CA ARG A 415 -12.19 9.07 -12.94
C ARG A 415 -10.72 9.06 -13.36
N ASN A 416 -10.38 8.40 -14.47
CA ASN A 416 -8.99 8.15 -14.88
C ASN A 416 -8.74 8.37 -16.38
N GLU A 417 -9.45 9.31 -17.00
CA GLU A 417 -9.43 9.52 -18.44
C GLU A 417 -8.05 9.94 -18.99
N ARG A 418 -7.30 10.82 -18.31
CA ARG A 418 -5.94 11.23 -18.69
C ARG A 418 -4.97 10.05 -18.57
N LEU A 419 -5.12 9.19 -17.56
CA LEU A 419 -4.32 7.98 -17.47
C LEU A 419 -4.59 7.09 -18.68
N LEU A 420 -5.86 6.80 -18.98
CA LEU A 420 -6.25 5.95 -20.12
C LEU A 420 -5.73 6.51 -21.46
N GLN A 421 -5.70 7.83 -21.65
CA GLN A 421 -5.12 8.45 -22.84
C GLN A 421 -3.65 8.06 -23.04
N ILE A 422 -2.84 8.08 -21.98
CA ILE A 422 -1.43 7.65 -22.05
C ILE A 422 -1.33 6.16 -22.32
N LEU A 423 -2.10 5.35 -21.59
CA LEU A 423 -2.04 3.89 -21.72
C LEU A 423 -2.45 3.43 -23.12
N ASN A 424 -3.44 4.09 -23.73
CA ASN A 424 -3.90 3.81 -25.09
C ASN A 424 -2.92 4.29 -26.18
N SER A 425 -1.99 5.21 -25.87
CA SER A 425 -0.95 5.63 -26.82
C SER A 425 0.29 4.75 -26.83
N LEU A 426 0.37 3.77 -25.93
CA LEU A 426 1.53 2.87 -25.81
C LEU A 426 1.64 1.90 -26.99
N SER A 427 2.88 1.55 -27.33
CA SER A 427 3.12 0.48 -28.30
C SER A 427 2.63 -0.88 -27.77
N PRO A 428 2.25 -1.84 -28.63
CA PRO A 428 1.85 -3.18 -28.18
C PRO A 428 2.90 -3.85 -27.29
N ARG A 429 4.19 -3.60 -27.55
CA ARG A 429 5.29 -4.14 -26.75
C ARG A 429 5.44 -3.43 -25.40
N ASP A 430 5.17 -2.13 -25.30
CA ASP A 430 5.08 -1.44 -24.01
C ASP A 430 3.92 -1.99 -23.16
N LEU A 431 2.75 -2.25 -23.78
CA LEU A 431 1.60 -2.86 -23.10
C LEU A 431 1.90 -4.27 -22.56
N GLU A 432 2.75 -5.04 -23.24
CA GLU A 432 3.24 -6.35 -22.78
C GLU A 432 4.25 -6.18 -21.64
N ILE A 433 5.28 -5.34 -21.81
CA ILE A 433 6.37 -5.16 -20.84
C ILE A 433 5.87 -4.56 -19.54
N PHE A 434 5.13 -3.46 -19.61
CA PHE A 434 4.66 -2.74 -18.43
C PHE A 434 3.28 -3.24 -17.98
N GLU A 435 2.71 -4.26 -18.60
CA GLU A 435 1.47 -4.89 -18.16
C GLU A 435 0.38 -3.93 -17.63
N VAL A 436 0.22 -2.77 -18.28
CA VAL A 436 -0.63 -1.67 -17.79
C VAL A 436 -2.11 -1.99 -17.96
N GLN A 437 -2.96 -1.18 -17.32
CA GLN A 437 -4.41 -1.28 -17.43
C GLN A 437 -4.90 -0.73 -18.78
N VAL A 438 -5.58 -1.56 -19.56
CA VAL A 438 -6.33 -1.11 -20.75
C VAL A 438 -7.73 -1.71 -20.72
N GLU A 439 -8.72 -0.99 -21.23
CA GLU A 439 -10.15 -1.37 -21.13
C GLU A 439 -10.44 -2.77 -21.66
N ASN A 440 -9.72 -3.24 -22.66
CA ASN A 440 -9.94 -4.55 -23.27
C ASN A 440 -9.17 -5.70 -22.60
N ARG A 441 -8.33 -5.43 -21.60
CA ARG A 441 -7.59 -6.49 -20.90
C ARG A 441 -8.48 -7.17 -19.87
N GLU A 442 -8.49 -8.50 -19.88
CA GLU A 442 -9.13 -9.31 -18.85
C GLU A 442 -8.11 -9.60 -17.74
N TYR A 443 -8.55 -9.48 -16.49
CA TYR A 443 -7.77 -9.86 -15.32
C TYR A 443 -8.37 -11.14 -14.75
N ASP A 444 -7.53 -12.15 -14.52
CA ASP A 444 -7.95 -13.34 -13.78
C ASP A 444 -8.05 -13.01 -12.29
N ILE A 445 -9.19 -12.42 -11.90
CA ILE A 445 -9.44 -12.01 -10.52
C ILE A 445 -9.43 -13.21 -9.56
N GLU A 446 -9.86 -14.38 -10.03
CA GLU A 446 -9.92 -15.59 -9.22
C GLU A 446 -8.53 -16.16 -8.95
N GLY A 447 -7.73 -16.35 -10.00
CA GLY A 447 -6.33 -16.74 -9.87
C GLY A 447 -5.53 -15.70 -9.08
N TYR A 448 -5.85 -14.42 -9.22
CA TYR A 448 -5.24 -13.36 -8.42
C TYR A 448 -5.53 -13.49 -6.92
N LEU A 449 -6.78 -13.78 -6.53
CA LEU A 449 -7.11 -14.00 -5.12
C LEU A 449 -6.41 -15.23 -4.54
N VAL A 450 -6.32 -16.31 -5.31
CA VAL A 450 -5.53 -17.51 -4.92
C VAL A 450 -4.09 -17.11 -4.64
N THR A 451 -3.49 -16.35 -5.56
CA THR A 451 -2.11 -15.90 -5.46
C THR A 451 -1.90 -14.95 -4.27
N CYS A 452 -2.85 -14.04 -3.99
CA CYS A 452 -2.81 -13.20 -2.79
C CYS A 452 -2.84 -14.02 -1.49
N CYS A 453 -3.67 -15.07 -1.45
CA CYS A 453 -3.79 -15.95 -0.28
C CYS A 453 -2.47 -16.71 -0.02
N LEU A 454 -1.89 -17.29 -1.08
CA LEU A 454 -0.60 -17.98 -1.02
C LEU A 454 0.55 -17.01 -0.69
N GLY A 455 0.52 -15.80 -1.27
CA GLY A 455 1.49 -14.75 -1.00
C GLY A 455 1.46 -14.28 0.45
N GLY A 456 0.27 -14.11 1.04
CA GLY A 456 0.13 -13.85 2.47
C GLY A 456 0.75 -14.95 3.34
N ARG A 457 0.59 -16.22 2.94
CA ARG A 457 1.23 -17.34 3.63
C ARG A 457 2.76 -17.30 3.53
N GLN A 458 3.29 -17.21 2.30
CA GLN A 458 4.72 -17.34 2.04
C GLN A 458 5.52 -16.09 2.42
N TYR A 459 5.00 -14.89 2.12
CA TYR A 459 5.76 -13.65 2.22
C TYR A 459 5.50 -12.88 3.50
N ILE A 460 4.28 -12.91 4.04
CA ILE A 460 3.95 -12.26 5.32
C ILE A 460 4.19 -13.22 6.48
N ASN A 461 3.59 -14.41 6.42
CA ASN A 461 3.66 -15.37 7.53
C ASN A 461 4.91 -16.25 7.50
N LYS A 462 5.68 -16.20 6.40
CA LYS A 462 6.91 -17.01 6.21
C LYS A 462 6.65 -18.51 6.36
N GLU A 463 5.47 -18.95 5.92
CA GLU A 463 5.03 -20.33 6.00
C GLU A 463 5.27 -21.04 4.66
N PRO A 464 6.03 -22.16 4.64
CA PRO A 464 6.25 -22.94 3.42
C PRO A 464 4.94 -23.57 2.91
N LEU A 465 4.80 -23.76 1.60
CA LEU A 465 3.61 -24.38 1.01
C LEU A 465 3.50 -25.87 1.40
N GLU A 466 4.63 -26.49 1.66
CA GLU A 466 4.78 -27.87 2.16
C GLU A 466 4.06 -28.09 3.49
N SER A 467 3.79 -27.02 4.26
CA SER A 467 3.05 -27.11 5.52
C SER A 467 1.52 -27.14 5.35
N LEU A 468 0.99 -26.98 4.13
CA LEU A 468 -0.46 -26.96 3.85
C LEU A 468 -1.22 -28.22 4.29
N PRO A 469 -0.72 -29.46 4.10
CA PRO A 469 -1.44 -30.65 4.54
C PRO A 469 -1.70 -30.64 6.05
N ARG A 470 -0.70 -30.26 6.85
CA ARG A 470 -0.84 -30.10 8.30
C ARG A 470 -1.78 -28.95 8.66
N ALA A 471 -1.66 -27.81 7.98
CA ALA A 471 -2.53 -26.66 8.22
C ALA A 471 -4.02 -26.99 7.99
N ARG A 472 -4.34 -27.80 6.97
CA ARG A 472 -5.72 -28.26 6.71
C ARG A 472 -6.29 -29.14 7.82
N ILE A 473 -5.46 -29.98 8.45
CA ILE A 473 -5.88 -30.78 9.61
C ILE A 473 -6.20 -29.85 10.79
N ILE A 474 -5.30 -28.91 11.10
CA ILE A 474 -5.51 -27.93 12.16
C ILE A 474 -6.77 -27.11 11.89
N PHE A 475 -6.99 -26.68 10.66
CA PHE A 475 -8.18 -25.93 10.25
C PHE A 475 -9.47 -26.71 10.53
N LYS A 476 -9.53 -28.01 10.19
CA LYS A 476 -10.68 -28.88 10.51
C LYS A 476 -10.87 -29.04 12.03
N CYS A 477 -9.78 -29.19 12.79
CA CYS A 477 -9.87 -29.22 14.26
C CYS A 477 -10.42 -27.91 14.83
N MET A 478 -9.98 -26.76 14.29
CA MET A 478 -10.49 -25.44 14.68
C MET A 478 -11.97 -25.29 14.32
N TYR A 479 -12.41 -25.81 13.18
CA TYR A 479 -13.83 -25.82 12.81
C TYR A 479 -14.67 -26.61 13.83
N VAL A 480 -14.26 -27.83 14.18
CA VAL A 480 -14.96 -28.65 15.18
C VAL A 480 -14.97 -27.94 16.54
N LEU A 481 -13.82 -27.40 16.96
CA LEU A 481 -13.71 -26.65 18.20
C LEU A 481 -14.66 -25.45 18.23
N ASP A 482 -14.71 -24.66 17.15
CA ASP A 482 -15.61 -23.52 17.03
C ASP A 482 -17.09 -23.93 17.15
N ARG A 483 -17.49 -25.03 16.49
CA ARG A 483 -18.86 -25.54 16.56
C ARG A 483 -19.22 -26.04 17.95
N VAL A 484 -18.34 -26.80 18.59
CA VAL A 484 -18.53 -27.29 19.95
C VAL A 484 -18.62 -26.14 20.93
N CYS A 485 -17.69 -25.18 20.88
CA CYS A 485 -17.73 -24.00 21.77
C CYS A 485 -19.02 -23.20 21.60
N LYS A 486 -19.47 -22.94 20.37
CA LYS A 486 -20.73 -22.23 20.11
C LYS A 486 -21.94 -23.02 20.61
N ALA A 487 -21.97 -24.34 20.39
CA ALA A 487 -23.05 -25.20 20.86
C ALA A 487 -23.12 -25.21 22.40
N LEU A 488 -21.98 -25.30 23.10
CA LEU A 488 -21.91 -25.24 24.56
C LEU A 488 -22.36 -23.88 25.10
N ILE A 489 -21.92 -22.78 24.49
CA ILE A 489 -22.31 -21.43 24.92
C ILE A 489 -23.83 -21.22 24.72
N CYS A 490 -24.36 -21.56 23.54
CA CYS A 490 -25.78 -21.42 23.25
C CYS A 490 -26.61 -22.35 24.14
N GLY A 491 -26.20 -23.61 24.30
CA GLY A 491 -26.86 -24.59 25.16
C GLY A 491 -26.89 -24.14 26.62
N TRP A 492 -25.78 -23.62 27.14
CA TRP A 492 -25.71 -23.04 28.49
C TRP A 492 -26.63 -21.83 28.63
N PHE A 493 -26.67 -20.93 27.65
CA PHE A 493 -27.57 -19.78 27.66
C PHE A 493 -29.04 -20.19 27.64
N PHE A 494 -29.41 -21.16 26.80
CA PHE A 494 -30.78 -21.72 26.76
C PHE A 494 -31.15 -22.39 28.07
N TYR A 495 -30.26 -23.20 28.65
CA TYR A 495 -30.47 -23.83 29.95
C TYR A 495 -30.66 -22.78 31.06
N TRP A 496 -29.78 -21.77 31.10
CA TRP A 496 -29.88 -20.68 32.06
C TRP A 496 -31.21 -19.92 31.92
N LEU A 497 -31.60 -19.54 30.70
CA LEU A 497 -32.86 -18.85 30.45
C LEU A 497 -34.07 -19.72 30.85
N ALA A 498 -34.07 -20.99 30.47
CA ALA A 498 -35.15 -21.91 30.79
C ALA A 498 -35.29 -22.13 32.31
N SER A 499 -34.19 -22.19 33.07
CA SER A 499 -34.23 -22.24 34.54
C SER A 499 -34.75 -20.94 35.19
N LYS A 500 -34.64 -19.81 34.49
CA LYS A 500 -35.19 -18.51 34.97
C LYS A 500 -36.66 -18.32 34.63
N VAL A 501 -37.15 -19.00 33.58
CA VAL A 501 -38.54 -18.92 33.12
C VAL A 501 -39.38 -20.10 33.65
N GLY A 502 -38.78 -21.02 34.42
CA GLY A 502 -39.48 -22.13 35.08
C GLY A 502 -39.76 -23.32 34.15
N PHE A 503 -39.02 -23.45 33.06
CA PHE A 503 -39.07 -24.62 32.18
C PHE A 503 -38.28 -25.83 32.72
N PHE A 504 -37.34 -25.60 33.66
CA PHE A 504 -36.54 -26.61 34.35
C PHE A 504 -36.41 -26.29 35.84
#